data_AF-A0A496VL41-F1
#
_entry.id   AF-A0A496VL41-F1
#
_cell.length_a   1.000
_cell.length_b   1.000
_cell.length_c   1.000
_cell.angle_alpha   90.00
_cell.angle_beta   90.00
_cell.angle_gamma   90.00
#
_symmetry.space_group_name_H-M   'P 1'
#
loop_
_entity.id
_entity.type
_entity.pdbx_description
1 polymer ?
#
loop_
_entity_poly.entity_id
_entity_poly.type
_entity_poly.pdbx_seq_one_letter_code
_entity_poly.pdbx_strand_id
1 'polypeptide(L)'
;MLLYFKTANSRSYQEEVEFSMIAADYGQKQLDRTIVLERYGVSVLKSSVIYGANAAGKSNLLKSIIDGVQLILKSSKNNKGEPLPHFYNKNQRVNQSKPTLYVFGLFMNNTHFEYSFSHTASRIFEEKLMAFLPERQITHFQRIYNPKTDKYDWSDLSHEFQNEASKMLKEVIVKKNNLFLSAAANLPEDSHLKLPIAEQIYDWFKNNIISVVNLSAPNWIDYEPALALIRQDKKAEAFFLEILAKTDFLIQGFDLKTLPNEEGQP
;
A
#
# COMPACT_ATOMS: atom_id res chain seq x y z
N MET A 1 -9.81 3.67 1.56
CA MET A 1 -9.76 2.80 2.76
C MET A 1 -9.14 1.46 2.36
N LEU A 2 -8.29 0.88 3.21
CA LEU A 2 -7.74 -0.45 2.99
C LEU A 2 -8.80 -1.49 3.36
N LEU A 3 -9.17 -2.36 2.43
CA LEU A 3 -10.11 -3.47 2.65
C LEU A 3 -9.39 -4.73 3.10
N TYR A 4 -8.30 -5.08 2.43
CA TYR A 4 -7.47 -6.21 2.80
C TYR A 4 -6.06 -6.04 2.24
N PHE A 5 -5.12 -6.77 2.82
CA PHE A 5 -3.76 -6.90 2.36
C PHE A 5 -3.37 -8.36 2.34
N LYS A 6 -2.76 -8.81 1.25
CA LYS A 6 -2.18 -10.16 1.16
C LYS A 6 -0.71 -10.08 0.80
N THR A 7 0.05 -11.03 1.32
CA THR A 7 1.45 -11.20 0.95
C THR A 7 1.90 -12.64 1.04
N ALA A 8 2.82 -13.03 0.17
CA ALA A 8 3.46 -14.34 0.17
C ALA A 8 4.96 -14.18 -0.06
N ASN A 9 5.76 -15.11 0.46
CA ASN A 9 7.22 -15.03 0.45
C ASN A 9 7.73 -13.64 0.89
N SER A 10 7.25 -13.14 2.02
CA SER A 10 7.58 -11.82 2.57
C SER A 10 7.96 -11.94 4.04
N ARG A 11 9.13 -11.41 4.44
CA ARG A 11 9.59 -11.36 5.83
C ARG A 11 9.55 -12.72 6.54
N SER A 12 8.57 -12.97 7.42
CA SER A 12 8.38 -14.26 8.11
C SER A 12 7.34 -15.18 7.44
N TYR A 13 6.68 -14.70 6.39
CA TYR A 13 5.60 -15.40 5.70
C TYR A 13 6.14 -16.11 4.47
N GLN A 14 6.17 -17.44 4.50
CA GLN A 14 6.52 -18.24 3.33
C GLN A 14 5.31 -18.38 2.41
N GLU A 15 4.19 -18.84 2.96
CA GLU A 15 2.90 -18.97 2.28
C GLU A 15 2.13 -17.64 2.29
N GLU A 16 1.06 -17.59 1.51
CA GLU A 16 0.15 -16.44 1.51
C GLU A 16 -0.50 -16.23 2.87
N VAL A 17 -0.49 -14.99 3.33
CA VAL A 17 -1.26 -14.53 4.50
C VAL A 17 -2.13 -13.36 4.10
N GLU A 18 -3.31 -13.28 4.71
CA GLU A 18 -4.28 -12.21 4.49
C GLU A 18 -4.59 -11.48 5.81
N PHE A 19 -4.58 -10.15 5.75
CA PHE A 19 -5.17 -9.28 6.74
C PHE A 19 -6.40 -8.62 6.11
N SER A 20 -7.58 -8.83 6.70
CA SER A 20 -8.85 -8.34 6.16
C SER A 20 -9.56 -7.41 7.15
N MET A 21 -10.06 -6.30 6.63
CA MET A 21 -10.92 -5.34 7.31
C MET A 21 -12.40 -5.55 6.94
N ILE A 22 -12.72 -6.54 6.11
CA ILE A 22 -14.12 -6.93 5.86
C ILE A 22 -14.68 -7.49 7.17
N ALA A 23 -15.76 -6.90 7.65
CA ALA A 23 -16.43 -7.36 8.86
C ALA A 23 -17.13 -8.69 8.57
N ALA A 24 -16.96 -9.65 9.47
CA ALA A 24 -17.73 -10.88 9.42
C ALA A 24 -19.21 -10.59 9.68
N ASP A 25 -20.08 -11.24 8.91
CA ASP A 25 -21.52 -11.14 9.07
C ASP A 25 -21.96 -11.98 10.28
N TYR A 26 -22.14 -11.31 11.42
CA TYR A 26 -22.63 -11.93 12.65
C TYR A 26 -24.12 -11.64 12.89
N GLY A 27 -24.88 -11.23 11.88
CA GLY A 27 -26.33 -11.01 11.99
C GLY A 27 -26.76 -9.93 12.98
N GLN A 28 -25.84 -9.06 13.43
CA GLN A 28 -26.12 -8.01 14.40
C GLN A 28 -26.22 -6.63 13.74
N LYS A 29 -27.07 -5.78 14.36
CA LYS A 29 -27.21 -4.35 14.08
C LYS A 29 -25.86 -3.70 13.82
N GLN A 30 -25.83 -2.83 12.80
CA GLN A 30 -24.74 -1.94 12.46
C GLN A 30 -24.01 -1.47 13.72
N LEU A 31 -22.83 -2.03 13.97
CA LEU A 31 -22.03 -1.61 15.11
C LEU A 31 -21.44 -0.25 14.76
N ASP A 32 -21.37 0.65 15.72
CA ASP A 32 -20.78 1.99 15.54
C ASP A 32 -19.30 1.93 15.10
N ARG A 33 -18.71 0.74 15.14
CA ARG A 33 -17.33 0.39 14.77
C ARG A 33 -17.17 -0.05 13.30
N THR A 34 -18.25 -0.11 12.53
CA THR A 34 -18.24 -0.50 11.12
C THR A 34 -18.70 0.61 10.17
N ILE A 35 -18.28 0.55 8.91
CA ILE A 35 -18.82 1.35 7.81
C ILE A 35 -19.48 0.38 6.83
N VAL A 36 -20.70 0.68 6.37
CA VAL A 36 -21.39 -0.14 5.38
C VAL A 36 -21.02 0.34 3.99
N LEU A 37 -20.55 -0.59 3.15
CA LEU A 37 -20.33 -0.37 1.74
C LEU A 37 -21.59 -0.81 0.99
N GLU A 38 -22.61 0.04 1.01
CA GLU A 38 -23.97 -0.26 0.48
C GLU A 38 -23.94 -0.88 -0.92
N ARG A 39 -23.08 -0.35 -1.80
CA ARG A 39 -22.91 -0.84 -3.17
C ARG A 39 -22.53 -2.32 -3.25
N TYR A 40 -21.87 -2.85 -2.22
CA TYR A 40 -21.35 -4.20 -2.16
C TYR A 40 -22.09 -5.07 -1.13
N GLY A 41 -23.00 -4.50 -0.35
CA GLY A 41 -23.70 -5.22 0.73
C GLY A 41 -22.78 -5.74 1.83
N VAL A 42 -21.58 -5.18 1.98
CA VAL A 42 -20.60 -5.61 3.00
C VAL A 42 -20.34 -4.51 4.01
N SER A 43 -20.06 -4.92 5.26
CA SER A 43 -19.56 -4.03 6.29
C SER A 43 -18.05 -4.14 6.40
N VAL A 44 -17.40 -3.05 6.76
CA VAL A 44 -15.95 -2.99 6.99
C VAL A 44 -15.65 -2.41 8.37
N LEU A 45 -14.55 -2.84 8.97
CA LEU A 45 -14.10 -2.37 10.28
C LEU A 45 -13.45 -0.98 10.16
N LYS A 46 -13.70 -0.10 11.13
CA LYS A 46 -13.01 1.20 11.25
C LYS A 46 -11.61 1.08 11.88
N SER A 47 -11.39 0.01 12.66
CA SER A 47 -10.14 -0.26 13.36
C SER A 47 -9.98 -1.76 13.62
N SER A 48 -8.75 -2.22 13.81
CA SER A 48 -8.43 -3.59 14.19
C SER A 48 -7.23 -3.62 15.12
N VAL A 49 -7.13 -4.66 15.93
CA VAL A 49 -5.99 -4.91 16.80
C VAL A 49 -5.48 -6.32 16.55
N ILE A 50 -4.16 -6.45 16.34
CA ILE A 50 -3.52 -7.71 15.99
C ILE A 50 -2.77 -8.23 17.22
N TYR A 51 -3.28 -9.30 17.82
CA TYR A 51 -2.66 -10.00 18.94
C TYR A 51 -2.06 -11.35 18.50
N GLY A 52 -1.17 -11.90 19.32
CA GLY A 52 -0.52 -13.18 19.04
C GLY A 52 0.78 -13.33 19.82
N ALA A 53 1.32 -14.55 19.83
CA ALA A 53 2.56 -14.87 20.53
C ALA A 53 3.76 -14.01 20.04
N ASN A 54 4.82 -13.95 20.85
CA ASN A 54 6.09 -13.37 20.42
C ASN A 54 6.58 -14.08 19.16
N ALA A 55 7.17 -13.32 18.24
CA ALA A 55 7.62 -13.81 16.93
C ALA A 55 6.55 -14.42 15.99
N ALA A 56 5.25 -14.31 16.32
CA ALA A 56 4.16 -14.78 15.45
C ALA A 56 3.97 -13.96 14.14
N GLY A 57 4.88 -13.04 13.82
CA GLY A 57 4.85 -12.26 12.58
C GLY A 57 4.09 -10.93 12.62
N LYS A 58 3.44 -10.56 13.73
CA LYS A 58 2.63 -9.32 13.84
C LYS A 58 3.33 -8.06 13.29
N SER A 59 4.56 -7.79 13.74
CA SER A 59 5.34 -6.64 13.25
C SER A 59 5.79 -6.82 11.80
N ASN A 60 5.97 -8.06 11.34
CA ASN A 60 6.29 -8.34 9.95
C ASN A 60 5.10 -8.12 9.03
N LEU A 61 3.85 -8.35 9.46
CA LEU A 61 2.66 -7.96 8.70
C LEU A 61 2.66 -6.46 8.40
N LEU A 62 2.86 -5.64 9.44
CA LEU A 62 2.94 -4.18 9.28
C LEU A 62 4.11 -3.77 8.39
N LYS A 63 5.29 -4.38 8.58
CA LYS A 63 6.47 -4.14 7.73
C LYS A 63 6.18 -4.49 6.27
N SER A 64 5.56 -5.64 6.00
CA SER A 64 5.22 -6.07 4.64
C SER A 64 4.24 -5.12 3.95
N ILE A 65 3.25 -4.58 4.68
CA ILE A 65 2.36 -3.53 4.15
C ILE A 65 3.19 -2.31 3.70
N ILE A 66 4.04 -1.80 4.58
CA ILE A 66 4.85 -0.62 4.28
C ILE A 66 5.89 -0.91 3.20
N ASP A 67 6.51 -2.09 3.18
CA ASP A 67 7.43 -2.51 2.13
C ASP A 67 6.76 -2.42 0.75
N GLY A 68 5.55 -2.97 0.62
CA GLY A 68 4.76 -2.89 -0.60
C GLY A 68 4.42 -1.44 -0.99
N VAL A 69 3.98 -0.62 -0.04
CA VAL A 69 3.68 0.80 -0.28
C VAL A 69 4.93 1.58 -0.69
N GLN A 70 6.08 1.34 -0.06
CA GLN A 70 7.34 1.99 -0.40
C GLN A 70 7.81 1.62 -1.81
N LEU A 71 7.64 0.36 -2.22
CA LEU A 71 7.91 -0.08 -3.59
C LEU A 71 7.01 0.66 -4.59
N ILE A 72 5.73 0.83 -4.29
CA ILE A 72 4.79 1.61 -5.11
C ILE A 72 5.26 3.07 -5.21
N LEU A 73 5.58 3.73 -4.09
CA LEU A 73 5.91 5.15 -4.08
C LEU A 73 7.31 5.49 -4.61
N LYS A 74 8.25 4.52 -4.63
CA LYS A 74 9.66 4.78 -4.97
C LYS A 74 10.13 4.14 -6.26
N SER A 75 9.48 3.08 -6.76
CA SER A 75 10.03 2.32 -7.90
C SER A 75 10.17 3.13 -9.20
N SER A 76 9.36 4.18 -9.40
CA SER A 76 9.48 5.06 -10.57
C SER A 76 10.82 5.82 -10.61
N LYS A 77 11.47 6.03 -9.47
CA LYS A 77 12.73 6.78 -9.34
C LYS A 77 13.98 5.91 -9.54
N ASN A 78 13.84 4.60 -9.67
CA ASN A 78 14.97 3.69 -9.81
C ASN A 78 15.68 3.89 -11.16
N ASN A 79 17.02 3.87 -11.11
CA ASN A 79 17.83 3.82 -12.32
C ASN A 79 17.70 2.44 -13.00
N LYS A 80 18.00 2.39 -14.29
CA LYS A 80 17.94 1.14 -15.06
C LYS A 80 18.96 0.16 -14.49
N GLY A 81 18.49 -1.01 -14.05
CA GLY A 81 19.36 -2.06 -13.50
C GLY A 81 19.63 -1.96 -12.00
N GLU A 82 19.14 -0.92 -11.32
CA GLU A 82 19.18 -0.89 -9.85
C GLU A 82 18.28 -1.98 -9.26
N PRO A 83 18.75 -2.73 -8.25
CA PRO A 83 17.97 -3.77 -7.64
C PRO A 83 16.80 -3.20 -6.84
N LEU A 84 15.65 -3.86 -6.93
CA LEU A 84 14.52 -3.61 -6.05
C LEU A 84 14.83 -4.14 -4.63
N PRO A 85 14.46 -3.41 -3.56
CA PRO A 85 14.48 -3.95 -2.22
C PRO A 85 13.65 -5.25 -2.14
N HIS A 86 14.29 -6.39 -1.86
CA HIS A 86 13.65 -7.70 -1.85
C HIS A 86 13.55 -8.25 -0.43
N PHE A 87 12.41 -8.04 0.21
CA PHE A 87 12.14 -8.43 1.60
C PHE A 87 11.51 -9.83 1.69
N TYR A 88 12.13 -10.82 1.04
CA TYR A 88 11.61 -12.18 0.97
C TYR A 88 11.66 -12.95 2.29
N ASN A 89 11.00 -14.11 2.33
CA ASN A 89 11.09 -15.01 3.48
C ASN A 89 12.44 -15.72 3.55
N LYS A 90 13.24 -15.42 4.59
CA LYS A 90 14.62 -15.90 4.71
C LYS A 90 14.76 -17.32 5.28
N ASN A 91 13.67 -18.06 5.52
CA ASN A 91 13.74 -19.39 6.14
C ASN A 91 14.37 -20.44 5.21
N GLN A 92 14.32 -20.23 3.89
CA GLN A 92 14.92 -21.13 2.91
C GLN A 92 15.68 -20.33 1.84
N ARG A 93 16.87 -20.83 1.43
CA ARG A 93 17.70 -20.16 0.42
C ARG A 93 16.98 -19.99 -0.93
N VAL A 94 16.13 -20.95 -1.30
CA VAL A 94 15.35 -20.91 -2.55
C VAL A 94 14.38 -19.72 -2.62
N ASN A 95 13.96 -19.19 -1.47
CA ASN A 95 13.02 -18.07 -1.43
C ASN A 95 13.62 -16.77 -1.96
N GLN A 96 14.95 -16.64 -1.99
CA GLN A 96 15.63 -15.48 -2.56
C GLN A 96 15.35 -15.32 -4.07
N SER A 97 15.13 -16.42 -4.79
CA SER A 97 14.81 -16.42 -6.22
C SER A 97 13.31 -16.47 -6.50
N LYS A 98 12.48 -16.73 -5.48
CA LYS A 98 11.03 -16.69 -5.62
C LYS A 98 10.54 -15.25 -5.53
N PRO A 99 9.50 -14.85 -6.29
CA PRO A 99 8.90 -13.54 -6.14
C PRO A 99 8.27 -13.37 -4.76
N THR A 100 8.38 -12.18 -4.18
CA THR A 100 7.51 -11.71 -3.10
C THR A 100 6.24 -11.14 -3.71
N LEU A 101 5.07 -11.53 -3.19
CA LEU A 101 3.76 -11.05 -3.62
C LEU A 101 3.23 -9.98 -2.67
N TYR A 102 2.63 -8.92 -3.23
CA TYR A 102 1.81 -7.96 -2.50
C TYR A 102 0.47 -7.79 -3.22
N VAL A 103 -0.62 -7.83 -2.46
CA VAL A 103 -1.98 -7.57 -2.94
C VAL A 103 -2.65 -6.58 -1.99
N PHE A 104 -3.22 -5.52 -2.54
CA PHE A 104 -3.92 -4.48 -1.79
C PHE A 104 -5.35 -4.35 -2.30
N GLY A 105 -6.32 -4.69 -1.45
CA GLY A 105 -7.72 -4.38 -1.67
C GLY A 105 -8.03 -2.98 -1.14
N LEU A 106 -8.50 -2.09 -2.01
CA LEU A 106 -8.73 -0.68 -1.73
C LEU A 106 -10.20 -0.34 -1.96
N PHE A 107 -10.74 0.56 -1.17
CA PHE A 107 -12.03 1.18 -1.42
C PHE A 107 -11.88 2.69 -1.53
N MET A 108 -12.17 3.24 -2.71
CA MET A 108 -12.13 4.67 -2.99
C MET A 108 -13.15 5.02 -4.07
N ASN A 109 -13.67 6.26 -4.06
CA ASN A 109 -14.64 6.72 -5.04
C ASN A 109 -15.82 5.74 -5.23
N ASN A 110 -16.33 5.22 -4.11
CA ASN A 110 -17.41 4.21 -4.04
C ASN A 110 -17.15 2.93 -4.87
N THR A 111 -15.87 2.58 -5.07
CA THR A 111 -15.44 1.43 -5.88
C THR A 111 -14.34 0.65 -5.16
N HIS A 112 -14.46 -0.69 -5.18
CA HIS A 112 -13.42 -1.62 -4.74
C HIS A 112 -12.42 -1.83 -5.87
N PHE A 113 -11.15 -1.56 -5.59
CA PHE A 113 -10.02 -1.87 -6.46
C PHE A 113 -9.11 -2.92 -5.81
N GLU A 114 -8.46 -3.73 -6.62
CA GLU A 114 -7.34 -4.55 -6.18
C GLU A 114 -6.12 -4.21 -7.02
N TYR A 115 -5.05 -3.82 -6.34
CA TYR A 115 -3.75 -3.64 -6.94
C TYR A 115 -2.80 -4.71 -6.41
N SER A 116 -2.14 -5.43 -7.32
CA SER A 116 -1.20 -6.48 -6.95
C SER A 116 0.06 -6.44 -7.81
N PHE A 117 1.16 -6.89 -7.22
CA PHE A 117 2.40 -7.13 -7.93
C PHE A 117 3.24 -8.19 -7.24
N SER A 118 4.04 -8.89 -8.03
CA SER A 118 5.06 -9.81 -7.54
C SER A 118 6.42 -9.43 -8.09
N HIS A 119 7.47 -9.55 -7.29
CA HIS A 119 8.80 -9.13 -7.71
C HIS A 119 9.93 -9.88 -6.99
N THR A 120 11.11 -9.83 -7.58
CA THR A 120 12.38 -10.18 -6.92
C THR A 120 13.26 -8.94 -6.84
N ALA A 121 14.50 -9.09 -6.40
CA ALA A 121 15.47 -8.00 -6.45
C ALA A 121 15.77 -7.52 -7.88
N SER A 122 15.60 -8.36 -8.90
CA SER A 122 16.01 -8.03 -10.27
C SER A 122 14.87 -7.49 -11.14
N ARG A 123 13.62 -7.85 -10.84
CA ARG A 123 12.48 -7.50 -11.68
C ARG A 123 11.12 -7.65 -11.01
N ILE A 124 10.13 -6.97 -11.59
CA ILE A 124 8.71 -7.29 -11.45
C ILE A 124 8.40 -8.55 -12.29
N PHE A 125 7.63 -9.48 -11.74
CA PHE A 125 7.18 -10.70 -12.42
C PHE A 125 5.75 -10.57 -12.91
N GLU A 126 4.88 -10.02 -12.07
CA GLU A 126 3.50 -9.74 -12.43
C GLU A 126 3.08 -8.42 -11.80
N GLU A 127 2.22 -7.67 -12.49
CA GLU A 127 1.53 -6.52 -11.92
C GLU A 127 0.14 -6.40 -12.52
N LYS A 128 -0.85 -6.11 -11.67
CA LYS A 128 -2.25 -6.08 -12.04
C LYS A 128 -3.00 -4.99 -11.27
N LEU A 129 -3.90 -4.31 -11.97
CA LEU A 129 -4.90 -3.43 -11.37
C LEU A 129 -6.28 -3.85 -11.83
N MET A 130 -7.18 -4.10 -10.88
CA MET A 130 -8.57 -4.46 -11.15
C MET A 130 -9.53 -3.58 -10.37
N ALA A 131 -10.72 -3.38 -10.92
CA ALA A 131 -11.87 -2.79 -10.26
C ALA A 131 -12.99 -3.83 -10.18
N PHE A 132 -13.63 -3.92 -9.02
CA PHE A 132 -14.78 -4.79 -8.78
C PHE A 132 -16.02 -3.92 -8.74
N LEU A 133 -16.91 -4.10 -9.71
CA LEU A 133 -18.26 -3.54 -9.70
C LEU A 133 -19.22 -4.66 -9.26
N PRO A 134 -20.41 -4.34 -8.73
CA PRO A 134 -21.35 -5.35 -8.24
C PRO A 134 -21.65 -6.48 -9.24
N GLU A 135 -21.75 -6.14 -10.53
CA GLU A 135 -22.15 -7.07 -11.59
C GLU A 135 -20.97 -7.61 -12.41
N ARG A 136 -19.79 -7.00 -12.32
CA ARG A 136 -18.64 -7.36 -13.14
C ARG A 136 -17.32 -6.92 -12.55
N GLN A 137 -16.26 -7.60 -12.96
CA GLN A 137 -14.90 -7.19 -12.72
C GLN A 137 -14.33 -6.53 -13.97
N ILE A 138 -13.54 -5.46 -13.80
CA ILE A 138 -12.80 -4.80 -14.86
C ILE A 138 -11.32 -4.93 -14.52
N THR A 139 -10.53 -5.56 -15.39
CA THR A 139 -9.08 -5.43 -15.33
C THR A 139 -8.68 -4.15 -16.05
N HIS A 140 -8.03 -3.22 -15.34
CA HIS A 140 -7.50 -2.00 -15.95
C HIS A 140 -6.24 -2.32 -16.74
N PHE A 141 -5.31 -3.03 -16.10
CA PHE A 141 -4.16 -3.60 -16.78
C PHE A 141 -3.66 -4.85 -16.07
N GLN A 142 -3.02 -5.72 -16.83
CA GLN A 142 -2.17 -6.80 -16.33
C GLN A 142 -0.93 -6.92 -17.22
N ARG A 143 0.22 -7.12 -16.58
CA ARG A 143 1.47 -7.50 -17.27
C ARG A 143 2.10 -8.68 -16.56
N ILE A 144 2.56 -9.66 -17.33
CA ILE A 144 3.22 -10.87 -16.83
C ILE A 144 4.55 -11.01 -17.54
N TYR A 145 5.63 -11.19 -16.78
CA TYR A 145 6.95 -11.42 -17.34
C TYR A 145 7.03 -12.80 -17.99
N ASN A 146 7.48 -12.85 -19.23
CA ASN A 146 7.73 -14.06 -19.99
C ASN A 146 9.23 -14.37 -20.04
N PRO A 147 9.70 -15.42 -19.35
CA PRO A 147 11.11 -15.78 -19.32
C PRO A 147 11.69 -16.20 -20.69
N LYS A 148 10.84 -16.67 -21.61
CA LYS A 148 11.29 -17.16 -22.94
C LYS A 148 11.62 -16.00 -23.89
N THR A 149 10.87 -14.91 -23.80
CA THR A 149 11.01 -13.75 -24.70
C THR A 149 11.74 -12.58 -24.05
N ASP A 150 11.97 -12.65 -22.73
CA ASP A 150 12.46 -11.57 -21.88
C ASP A 150 11.63 -10.27 -21.97
N LYS A 151 10.33 -10.41 -22.26
CA LYS A 151 9.35 -9.32 -22.40
C LYS A 151 8.19 -9.49 -21.43
N TYR A 152 7.33 -8.47 -21.34
CA TYR A 152 6.07 -8.54 -20.62
C TYR A 152 4.92 -8.80 -21.60
N ASP A 153 4.14 -9.83 -21.31
CA ASP A 153 2.88 -10.12 -21.98
C ASP A 153 1.78 -9.29 -21.30
N TRP A 154 1.03 -8.51 -22.08
CA TRP A 154 -0.05 -7.66 -21.60
C TRP A 154 -1.40 -8.28 -21.93
N SER A 155 -2.28 -8.41 -20.93
CA SER A 155 -3.62 -8.97 -21.08
C SER A 155 -4.68 -8.09 -20.43
N ASP A 156 -5.94 -8.33 -20.81
CA ASP A 156 -7.14 -7.81 -20.14
C ASP A 156 -7.12 -6.30 -19.87
N LEU A 157 -6.84 -5.51 -20.91
CA LEU A 157 -6.77 -4.07 -20.81
C LEU A 157 -8.15 -3.46 -20.91
N SER A 158 -8.53 -2.58 -19.99
CA SER A 158 -9.72 -1.76 -20.17
C SER A 158 -9.55 -0.79 -21.34
N HIS A 159 -10.65 -0.27 -21.89
CA HIS A 159 -10.61 0.64 -23.04
C HIS A 159 -9.72 1.88 -22.81
N GLU A 160 -9.63 2.35 -21.56
CA GLU A 160 -8.73 3.43 -21.13
C GLU A 160 -7.25 3.07 -21.36
N PHE A 161 -6.86 1.82 -21.08
CA PHE A 161 -5.49 1.33 -21.24
C PHE A 161 -5.18 0.76 -22.63
N GLN A 162 -6.14 0.80 -23.56
CA GLN A 162 -5.97 0.36 -24.95
C GLN A 162 -5.65 1.51 -25.92
N ASN A 163 -5.77 2.76 -25.48
CA ASN A 163 -5.47 3.92 -26.31
C ASN A 163 -3.98 4.00 -26.70
N GLU A 164 -3.68 4.80 -27.72
CA GLU A 164 -2.32 4.97 -28.26
C GLU A 164 -1.33 5.43 -27.19
N ALA A 165 -1.77 6.35 -26.33
CA ALA A 165 -1.02 6.82 -25.18
C ALA A 165 -0.55 5.68 -24.26
N SER A 166 -1.46 4.77 -23.89
CA SER A 166 -1.15 3.62 -23.06
C SER A 166 -0.24 2.61 -23.75
N LYS A 167 -0.35 2.46 -25.09
CA LYS A 167 0.56 1.60 -25.86
C LYS A 167 1.97 2.16 -25.85
N MET A 168 2.13 3.45 -26.14
CA MET A 168 3.43 4.13 -26.08
C MET A 168 4.04 4.04 -24.67
N LEU A 169 3.23 4.21 -23.63
CA LEU A 169 3.68 4.10 -22.24
C LEU A 169 4.27 2.72 -21.93
N LYS A 170 3.64 1.65 -22.42
CA LYS A 170 4.10 0.27 -22.21
C LYS A 170 5.43 0.00 -22.91
N GLU A 171 5.64 0.61 -24.07
CA GLU A 171 6.88 0.46 -24.84
C GLU A 171 8.03 1.31 -24.29
N VAL A 172 7.73 2.52 -23.81
CA VAL A 172 8.74 3.50 -23.40
C VAL A 172 9.15 3.35 -21.93
N ILE A 173 8.22 3.03 -21.02
CA ILE A 173 8.40 3.29 -19.58
C ILE A 173 8.66 2.02 -18.75
N VAL A 174 8.44 0.83 -19.30
CA VAL A 174 8.43 -0.41 -18.52
C VAL A 174 9.85 -1.00 -18.38
N LYS A 175 10.66 -0.36 -17.55
CA LYS A 175 11.89 -0.96 -17.03
C LYS A 175 11.55 -2.22 -16.21
N LYS A 176 12.46 -3.20 -16.21
CA LYS A 176 12.28 -4.47 -15.47
C LYS A 176 12.05 -4.25 -13.96
N ASN A 177 12.61 -3.19 -13.39
CA ASN A 177 12.62 -2.85 -11.97
C ASN A 177 11.67 -1.69 -11.59
N ASN A 178 10.70 -1.34 -12.45
CA ASN A 178 9.73 -0.27 -12.18
C ASN A 178 8.31 -0.82 -12.24
N LEU A 179 7.48 -0.49 -11.25
CA LEU A 179 6.03 -0.74 -11.32
C LEU A 179 5.41 0.18 -12.37
N PHE A 180 4.52 -0.37 -13.18
CA PHE A 180 3.81 0.36 -14.23
C PHE A 180 2.89 1.41 -13.62
N LEU A 181 2.17 1.07 -12.54
CA LEU A 181 1.34 2.03 -11.79
C LEU A 181 2.15 3.27 -11.40
N SER A 182 3.30 3.06 -10.76
CA SER A 182 4.18 4.14 -10.30
C SER A 182 4.68 4.98 -11.45
N ALA A 183 5.04 4.35 -12.58
CA ALA A 183 5.60 5.08 -13.70
C ALA A 183 4.52 5.85 -14.48
N ALA A 184 3.30 5.30 -14.60
CA ALA A 184 2.15 5.98 -15.19
C ALA A 184 1.66 7.16 -14.34
N ALA A 185 1.63 7.00 -13.01
CA ALA A 185 1.17 8.05 -12.10
C ALA A 185 2.15 9.22 -11.96
N ASN A 186 3.46 8.98 -12.11
CA ASN A 186 4.48 10.03 -11.98
C ASN A 186 4.83 10.74 -13.30
N LEU A 187 4.01 10.57 -14.34
CA LEU A 187 4.15 11.38 -15.55
C LEU A 187 3.90 12.87 -15.26
N PRO A 188 4.54 13.79 -16.01
CA PRO A 188 4.24 15.22 -15.93
C PRO A 188 2.74 15.51 -16.11
N GLU A 189 2.21 16.53 -15.42
CA GLU A 189 0.78 16.89 -15.46
C GLU A 189 0.26 17.22 -16.87
N ASP A 190 1.11 17.83 -17.70
CA ASP A 190 0.84 18.20 -19.08
C ASP A 190 1.05 17.04 -20.08
N SER A 191 1.44 15.85 -19.60
CA SER A 191 1.64 14.70 -20.46
C SER A 191 0.33 14.17 -21.03
N HIS A 192 0.24 14.13 -22.36
CA HIS A 192 -0.85 13.47 -23.09
C HIS A 192 -0.91 11.95 -22.86
N LEU A 193 0.09 11.37 -22.16
CA LEU A 193 0.15 9.96 -21.79
C LEU A 193 -0.41 9.67 -20.38
N LYS A 194 -0.91 10.68 -19.67
CA LYS A 194 -1.43 10.51 -18.30
C LYS A 194 -2.62 9.55 -18.26
N LEU A 195 -2.63 8.72 -17.22
CA LEU A 195 -3.68 7.76 -16.94
C LEU A 195 -4.34 8.12 -15.59
N PRO A 196 -5.49 8.82 -15.59
CA PRO A 196 -6.10 9.35 -14.38
C PRO A 196 -6.34 8.30 -13.31
N ILE A 197 -6.74 7.09 -13.68
CA ILE A 197 -6.96 6.01 -12.71
C ILE A 197 -5.65 5.53 -12.06
N ALA A 198 -4.52 5.55 -12.77
CA ALA A 198 -3.22 5.20 -12.20
C ALA A 198 -2.79 6.24 -11.14
N GLU A 199 -3.01 7.52 -11.44
CA GLU A 199 -2.76 8.64 -10.51
C GLU A 199 -3.64 8.53 -9.26
N GLN A 200 -4.94 8.29 -9.43
CA GLN A 200 -5.88 8.10 -8.32
C GLN A 200 -5.45 6.96 -7.38
N ILE A 201 -5.09 5.80 -7.92
CA ILE A 201 -4.65 4.65 -7.11
C ILE A 201 -3.30 4.94 -6.43
N TYR A 202 -2.37 5.57 -7.14
CA TYR A 202 -1.08 5.95 -6.57
C TYR A 202 -1.23 6.96 -5.42
N ASP A 203 -2.04 7.99 -5.61
CA ASP A 203 -2.34 9.00 -4.60
C ASP A 203 -3.06 8.41 -3.39
N TRP A 204 -3.89 7.40 -3.59
CA TRP A 204 -4.48 6.65 -2.49
C TRP A 204 -3.40 6.04 -1.59
N PHE A 205 -2.39 5.36 -2.16
CA PHE A 205 -1.29 4.82 -1.38
C PHE A 205 -0.46 5.90 -0.67
N LYS A 206 -0.21 7.02 -1.37
CA LYS A 206 0.56 8.15 -0.85
C LYS A 206 -0.11 8.82 0.34
N ASN A 207 -1.43 8.97 0.30
CA ASN A 207 -2.17 9.81 1.24
C ASN A 207 -2.93 9.03 2.33
N ASN A 208 -3.22 7.73 2.13
CA ASN A 208 -4.05 6.96 3.04
C ASN A 208 -3.32 5.92 3.91
N ILE A 209 -2.05 5.61 3.62
CA ILE A 209 -1.24 4.71 4.46
C ILE A 209 -0.17 5.52 5.17
N ILE A 210 -0.35 5.68 6.48
CA ILE A 210 0.58 6.42 7.33
C ILE A 210 1.15 5.47 8.38
N SER A 211 2.48 5.40 8.43
CA SER A 211 3.20 4.68 9.46
C SER A 211 3.78 5.67 10.44
N VAL A 212 3.49 5.50 11.72
CA VAL A 212 4.13 6.25 12.80
C VAL A 212 5.42 5.57 13.28
N VAL A 213 5.71 4.34 12.83
CA VAL A 213 6.91 3.61 13.25
C VAL A 213 8.01 3.83 12.22
N ASN A 214 9.16 4.36 12.65
CA ASN A 214 10.32 4.41 11.78
C ASN A 214 10.85 2.98 11.57
N LEU A 215 10.67 2.43 10.37
CA LEU A 215 11.06 1.06 10.06
C LEU A 215 12.58 0.85 9.98
N SER A 216 13.34 1.94 9.80
CA SER A 216 14.81 1.94 9.79
C SER A 216 15.40 2.14 11.18
N ALA A 217 14.65 2.77 12.09
CA ALA A 217 15.00 3.00 13.49
C ALA A 217 13.80 2.61 14.39
N PRO A 218 13.57 1.32 14.67
CA PRO A 218 12.37 0.83 15.35
C PRO A 218 12.16 1.40 16.77
N ASN A 219 13.15 2.08 17.34
CA ASN A 219 13.06 2.76 18.63
C ASN A 219 12.54 4.20 18.52
N TRP A 220 12.35 4.72 17.30
CA TRP A 220 11.89 6.07 17.05
C TRP A 220 10.51 6.02 16.39
N ILE A 221 9.54 6.62 17.06
CA ILE A 221 8.19 6.78 16.53
C ILE A 221 8.15 8.17 15.89
N ASP A 222 7.94 8.22 14.58
CA ASP A 222 7.72 9.45 13.85
C ASP A 222 6.24 9.81 13.93
N TYR A 223 5.92 10.66 14.89
CA TYR A 223 4.56 11.14 15.10
C TYR A 223 4.18 12.29 14.16
N GLU A 224 5.13 12.89 13.44
CA GLU A 224 4.85 14.09 12.62
C GLU A 224 3.70 13.88 11.63
N PRO A 225 3.69 12.80 10.81
CA PRO A 225 2.63 12.60 9.84
C PRO A 225 1.24 12.46 10.48
N ALA A 226 1.17 11.77 11.62
CA ALA A 226 -0.08 11.56 12.33
C ALA A 226 -0.59 12.86 12.99
N LEU A 227 0.31 13.62 13.63
CA LEU A 227 -0.03 14.89 14.28
C LEU A 227 -0.41 15.97 13.26
N ALA A 228 0.22 15.98 12.08
CA ALA A 228 -0.16 16.86 10.98
C ALA A 228 -1.60 16.61 10.52
N LEU A 229 -2.02 15.34 10.43
CA LEU A 229 -3.42 15.01 10.11
C LEU A 229 -4.38 15.39 11.23
N ILE A 230 -4.03 15.11 12.48
CA ILE A 230 -4.88 15.43 13.64
C ILE A 230 -5.19 16.94 13.67
N ARG A 231 -4.18 17.79 13.41
CA ARG A 231 -4.34 19.25 13.35
C ARG A 231 -5.27 19.75 12.22
N GLN A 232 -5.44 18.97 11.15
CA GLN A 232 -6.29 19.37 10.03
C GLN A 232 -7.78 19.08 10.29
N ASP A 233 -8.10 18.18 11.23
CA ASP A 233 -9.47 17.82 11.59
C ASP A 233 -9.76 18.24 13.04
N LYS A 234 -10.56 19.30 13.20
CA LYS A 234 -10.96 19.83 14.52
C LYS A 234 -11.57 18.77 15.45
N LYS A 235 -12.28 17.77 14.91
CA LYS A 235 -12.86 16.70 15.73
C LYS A 235 -11.78 15.73 16.19
N ALA A 236 -10.85 15.38 15.29
CA ALA A 236 -9.71 14.53 15.63
C ALA A 236 -8.79 15.22 16.65
N GLU A 237 -8.52 16.50 16.47
CA GLU A 237 -7.74 17.33 17.40
C GLU A 237 -8.39 17.39 18.78
N ALA A 238 -9.69 17.69 18.86
CA ALA A 238 -10.42 17.72 20.13
C ALA A 238 -10.40 16.35 20.82
N PHE A 239 -10.61 15.26 20.08
CA PHE A 239 -10.54 13.90 20.62
C PHE A 239 -9.14 13.54 21.12
N PHE A 240 -8.09 13.91 20.38
CA PHE A 240 -6.71 13.67 20.78
C PHE A 240 -6.35 14.45 22.06
N LEU A 241 -6.77 15.71 22.16
CA LEU A 241 -6.59 16.51 23.38
C LEU A 241 -7.35 15.92 24.57
N GLU A 242 -8.56 15.36 24.36
CA GLU A 242 -9.30 14.66 25.41
C GLU A 242 -8.53 13.44 25.94
N ILE A 243 -7.87 12.67 25.05
CA ILE A 243 -7.02 11.55 25.45
C ILE A 243 -5.82 12.05 26.25
N LEU A 244 -5.13 13.08 25.78
CA LEU A 244 -3.97 13.65 26.48
C LEU A 244 -4.34 14.20 27.86
N ALA A 245 -5.48 14.89 27.99
CA ALA A 245 -5.97 15.39 29.27
C ALA A 245 -6.29 14.27 30.28
N LYS A 246 -6.57 13.04 29.80
CA LYS A 246 -6.72 11.85 30.66
C LYS A 246 -5.39 11.26 31.11
N THR A 247 -4.30 11.55 30.39
CA THR A 247 -2.94 11.16 30.78
C THR A 247 -2.29 12.14 31.74
N ASP A 248 -2.66 13.42 31.68
CA ASP A 248 -2.23 14.46 32.60
C ASP A 248 -3.24 15.62 32.66
N PHE A 249 -3.52 16.13 33.86
CA PHE A 249 -4.69 16.96 34.19
C PHE A 249 -4.67 18.40 33.64
N LEU A 250 -3.62 18.81 32.91
CA LEU A 250 -3.40 20.21 32.51
C LEU A 250 -3.04 20.42 31.03
N ILE A 251 -3.18 19.40 30.18
CA ILE A 251 -2.87 19.53 28.75
C ILE A 251 -4.01 20.27 28.03
N GLN A 252 -3.75 21.49 27.56
CA GLN A 252 -4.70 22.33 26.81
C GLN A 252 -4.44 22.36 25.30
N GLY A 253 -3.31 21.79 24.86
CA GLY A 253 -2.81 21.87 23.49
C GLY A 253 -1.55 21.03 23.32
N PHE A 254 -1.07 20.91 22.08
CA PHE A 254 0.23 20.30 21.79
C PHE A 254 0.97 21.08 20.71
N ASP A 255 2.28 21.23 20.88
CA ASP A 255 3.17 21.68 19.82
C ASP A 255 4.26 20.65 19.53
N LEU A 256 4.62 20.50 18.26
CA LEU A 256 5.65 19.58 17.85
C LEU A 256 6.93 20.36 17.61
N LYS A 257 7.92 20.12 18.46
CA LYS A 257 9.27 20.66 18.31
C LYS A 257 10.23 19.52 18.04
N THR A 258 10.82 19.51 16.84
CA THR A 258 11.99 18.69 16.55
C THR A 258 13.16 19.28 17.31
N LEU A 259 13.61 18.62 18.37
CA LEU A 259 14.84 19.03 19.05
C LEU A 259 16.03 18.71 18.14
N PRO A 260 17.02 19.61 18.01
CA PRO A 260 18.25 19.26 17.30
C PRO A 260 18.86 18.03 17.97
N ASN A 261 19.32 17.07 17.17
CA ASN A 261 20.12 15.97 17.70
C ASN A 261 21.27 16.58 18.49
N GLU A 262 21.44 16.21 19.75
CA GLU A 262 22.71 16.42 20.43
C GLU A 262 23.75 15.58 19.70
N GLU A 263 24.37 16.16 18.67
CA GLU A 263 25.63 15.68 18.14
C GLU A 263 26.66 15.81 19.26
N GLY A 264 26.88 14.70 19.96
CA GLY A 264 28.02 14.50 20.83
C GLY A 264 27.67 14.29 22.29
N GLN A 265 27.60 13.03 22.69
CA GLN A 265 28.39 12.55 23.83
C GLN A 265 29.06 11.22 23.44
N PRO A 266 30.33 11.02 23.83
CA PRO A 266 31.25 10.03 23.26
C PRO A 266 30.84 8.57 23.43
#